data_AF-A0A849RAK0-F1
#
_entry.id   AF-A0A849RAK0-F1
#
_cell.length_a   1.000
_cell.length_b   1.000
_cell.length_c   1.000
_cell.angle_alpha   90.00
_cell.angle_beta   90.00
_cell.angle_gamma   90.00
#
_symmetry.space_group_name_H-M   'P 1'
#
loop_
_entity.id
_entity.type
_entity.pdbx_description
1 polymer ?
#
loop_
_entity_poly.entity_id
_entity_poly.type
_entity_poly.pdbx_seq_one_letter_code
_entity_poly.pdbx_strand_id
1 'polypeptide(L)'
;MNEIFEETLGNGNTIICIRMPSGTCYHAATPKKVITLLEKLLKNGIEVRVFYGNCDTGQCWHEENDVVGRIGRSTGTIKIPLLVPVGDSGGPGLLDHCIVRIDSREGTLYRHKKFRVGDMTLAKGNTRGYPWDVFIDNVLHARFRENSAAIKLMDFLQGNVFAL
;
A
#
# COMPACT_ATOMS: atom_id res chain seq x y z
N MET A 1 1.44 -3.91 27.75
CA MET A 1 0.84 -2.56 27.78
C MET A 1 1.28 -1.86 26.52
N ASN A 2 0.41 -1.12 25.84
CA ASN A 2 0.82 -0.34 24.65
C ASN A 2 1.47 0.95 25.14
N GLU A 3 2.64 1.27 24.61
CA GLU A 3 3.40 2.46 24.97
C GLU A 3 3.30 3.47 23.83
N ILE A 4 2.87 4.69 24.13
CA ILE A 4 2.87 5.79 23.16
C ILE A 4 4.10 6.64 23.46
N PHE A 5 4.90 6.92 22.44
CA PHE A 5 6.09 7.73 22.56
C PHE A 5 6.31 8.58 21.31
N GLU A 6 7.09 9.63 21.47
CA GLU A 6 7.47 10.56 20.42
C GLU A 6 8.94 10.32 20.06
N GLU A 7 9.25 10.28 18.77
CA GLU A 7 10.63 10.16 18.27
C GLU A 7 10.92 11.28 17.27
N THR A 8 12.08 11.94 17.42
CA THR A 8 12.61 12.81 16.38
C THR A 8 13.59 12.04 15.50
N LEU A 9 13.23 11.92 14.23
CA LEU A 9 14.03 11.24 13.21
C LEU A 9 15.27 12.07 12.84
N GLY A 10 16.26 11.43 12.21
CA GLY A 10 17.51 12.08 11.81
C GLY A 10 17.36 13.23 10.80
N ASN A 11 16.20 13.37 10.15
CA ASN A 11 15.86 14.50 9.29
C ASN A 11 15.16 15.66 10.02
N GLY A 12 15.03 15.59 11.34
CA GLY A 12 14.35 16.59 12.16
C GLY A 12 12.83 16.44 12.24
N ASN A 13 12.24 15.49 11.51
CA ASN A 13 10.80 15.23 11.60
C ASN A 13 10.49 14.43 12.86
N THR A 14 9.39 14.79 13.51
CA THR A 14 8.92 14.10 14.71
C THR A 14 7.73 13.20 14.38
N ILE A 15 7.74 11.97 14.89
CA ILE A 15 6.66 11.01 14.75
C ILE A 15 6.16 10.57 16.12
N ILE A 16 4.84 10.33 16.22
CA ILE A 16 4.23 9.72 17.40
C ILE A 16 3.96 8.26 17.06
N CYS A 17 4.49 7.36 17.87
CA CYS A 17 4.39 5.92 17.65
C CYS A 17 3.66 5.22 18.80
N ILE A 18 3.04 4.09 18.48
CA ILE A 18 2.48 3.15 19.44
C ILE A 18 3.30 1.86 19.35
N ARG A 19 3.96 1.49 20.44
CA ARG A 19 4.65 0.21 20.58
C ARG A 19 3.69 -0.85 21.08
N MET A 20 3.55 -1.92 20.31
CA MET A 20 2.75 -3.09 20.64
C MET A 20 3.54 -4.06 21.53
N PRO A 21 2.88 -4.99 22.25
CA PRO A 21 3.57 -5.99 23.09
C PRO A 21 4.56 -6.88 22.33
N SER A 22 4.38 -7.04 21.01
CA SER A 22 5.33 -7.73 20.13
C SER A 22 6.67 -6.97 19.99
N GLY A 23 6.71 -5.69 20.37
CA GLY A 23 7.80 -4.75 20.16
C GLY A 23 7.70 -3.99 18.83
N THR A 24 6.75 -4.32 17.95
CA THR A 24 6.52 -3.59 16.70
C THR A 24 5.89 -2.22 17.02
N CYS A 25 6.40 -1.17 16.38
CA CYS A 25 5.95 0.20 16.51
C CYS A 25 5.16 0.59 15.26
N TYR A 26 3.99 1.18 15.47
CA TYR A 26 3.10 1.69 14.42
C TYR A 26 2.92 3.19 14.59
N HIS A 27 2.58 3.88 13.51
CA HIS A 27 2.24 5.30 13.62
C HIS A 27 0.97 5.49 14.48
N ALA A 28 0.90 6.56 15.28
CA ALA A 28 -0.21 6.75 16.22
C ALA A 28 -1.57 6.95 15.54
N ALA A 29 -1.57 7.44 14.30
CA ALA A 29 -2.78 7.58 13.48
C ALA A 29 -3.23 6.26 12.82
N THR A 30 -2.47 5.17 12.96
CA THR A 30 -2.81 3.90 12.30
C THR A 30 -4.07 3.28 12.90
N PRO A 31 -5.08 2.94 12.08
CA PRO A 31 -6.31 2.37 12.60
C PRO A 31 -6.07 1.07 13.36
N LYS A 32 -6.68 0.90 14.54
CA LYS A 32 -6.53 -0.29 15.40
C LYS A 32 -6.79 -1.62 14.66
N LYS A 33 -7.74 -1.63 13.71
CA LYS A 33 -8.04 -2.79 12.86
C LYS A 33 -6.87 -3.15 11.95
N VAL A 34 -6.19 -2.15 11.39
CA VAL A 34 -4.99 -2.34 10.56
C VAL A 34 -3.84 -2.87 11.41
N ILE A 35 -3.57 -2.27 12.58
CA ILE A 35 -2.54 -2.76 13.51
C ILE A 35 -2.76 -4.25 13.86
N THR A 36 -4.00 -4.61 14.22
CA THR A 36 -4.34 -5.98 14.60
C THR A 36 -4.14 -6.95 13.43
N LEU A 37 -4.50 -6.53 12.21
CA LEU A 37 -4.28 -7.33 11.00
C LEU A 37 -2.79 -7.49 10.69
N LEU A 38 -1.99 -6.42 10.78
CA LEU A 38 -0.55 -6.48 10.55
C LEU A 38 0.17 -7.36 11.58
N GLU A 39 -0.22 -7.31 12.86
CA GLU A 39 0.30 -8.22 13.90
C GLU A 39 -0.02 -9.70 13.62
N LYS A 40 -1.16 -9.99 12.99
CA LYS A 40 -1.49 -11.34 12.52
C LYS A 40 -0.64 -11.72 11.31
N LEU A 41 -0.48 -10.82 10.35
CA LEU A 41 0.27 -11.05 9.12
C LEU A 41 1.78 -11.25 9.38
N LEU A 42 2.33 -10.56 10.38
CA LEU A 42 3.70 -10.76 10.86
C LEU A 42 4.00 -12.21 11.27
N LYS A 43 2.98 -12.95 11.74
CA LYS A 43 3.14 -14.33 12.24
C LYS A 43 2.91 -15.39 11.18
N ASN A 44 2.04 -15.12 10.21
CA ASN A 44 1.65 -16.12 9.21
C ASN A 44 2.55 -16.10 7.97
N GLY A 45 3.24 -14.98 7.70
CA GLY A 45 4.18 -14.86 6.58
C GLY A 45 3.54 -14.97 5.19
N ILE A 46 2.21 -14.83 5.09
CA ILE A 46 1.53 -14.89 3.80
C ILE A 46 1.84 -13.63 2.97
N GLU A 47 1.84 -13.79 1.67
CA GLU A 47 1.95 -12.68 0.73
C GLU A 47 0.64 -11.89 0.71
N VAL A 48 0.77 -10.57 0.76
CA VAL A 48 -0.35 -9.63 0.68
C VAL A 48 -0.03 -8.53 -0.32
N ARG A 49 -1.10 -7.90 -0.81
CA ARG A 49 -1.04 -6.65 -1.53
C ARG A 49 -1.59 -5.52 -0.67
N VAL A 50 -0.86 -4.42 -0.59
CA VAL A 50 -1.23 -3.21 0.15
C VAL A 50 -1.61 -2.11 -0.83
N PHE A 51 -2.71 -1.42 -0.56
CA PHE A 51 -3.09 -0.21 -1.26
C PHE A 51 -2.94 0.96 -0.31
N TYR A 52 -2.09 1.92 -0.67
CA TYR A 52 -1.93 3.17 0.04
C TYR A 52 -2.88 4.24 -0.49
N GLY A 53 -3.21 5.19 0.37
CA GLY A 53 -4.17 6.21 0.07
C GLY A 53 -4.39 7.20 1.22
N ASN A 54 -5.30 8.12 0.96
CA ASN A 54 -5.77 9.04 1.99
C ASN A 54 -6.82 8.34 2.86
N CYS A 55 -6.51 8.15 4.14
CA CYS A 55 -7.38 7.46 5.10
C CYS A 55 -8.65 8.23 5.50
N ASP A 56 -8.74 9.54 5.25
CA ASP A 56 -9.95 10.33 5.54
C ASP A 56 -11.01 10.16 4.43
N THR A 57 -10.55 10.12 3.18
CA THR A 57 -11.37 10.05 1.98
C THR A 57 -11.55 8.62 1.46
N GLY A 58 -10.59 7.73 1.72
CA GLY A 58 -10.50 6.40 1.13
C GLY A 58 -9.93 6.37 -0.30
N GLN A 59 -9.43 7.50 -0.80
CA GLN A 59 -8.84 7.58 -2.14
C GLN A 59 -7.50 6.85 -2.20
N CYS A 60 -7.41 5.85 -3.08
CA CYS A 60 -6.15 5.18 -3.42
C CYS A 60 -5.18 6.15 -4.12
N TRP A 61 -3.88 6.02 -3.86
CA TRP A 61 -2.82 6.76 -4.54
C TRP A 61 -2.26 6.09 -5.79
N HIS A 62 -2.76 4.89 -6.12
CA HIS A 62 -2.37 4.14 -7.34
C HIS A 62 -0.91 3.72 -7.37
N GLU A 63 -0.31 3.46 -6.21
CA GLU A 63 1.07 2.98 -6.13
C GLU A 63 1.25 1.65 -6.87
N GLU A 64 2.30 1.59 -7.69
CA GLU A 64 2.63 0.42 -8.52
C GLU A 64 3.77 -0.43 -7.96
N ASN A 65 4.69 0.23 -7.25
CA ASN A 65 5.89 -0.39 -6.71
C ASN A 65 5.73 -0.58 -5.21
N ASP A 66 6.43 -1.56 -4.64
CA ASP A 66 6.47 -1.76 -3.19
C ASP A 66 5.08 -1.94 -2.54
N VAL A 67 4.19 -2.61 -3.28
CA VAL A 67 2.80 -2.88 -2.86
C VAL A 67 2.48 -4.36 -2.67
N VAL A 68 3.38 -5.28 -3.05
CA VAL A 68 3.21 -6.73 -2.85
C VAL A 68 4.37 -7.31 -2.04
N GLY A 69 4.05 -8.12 -1.04
CA GLY A 69 5.05 -8.82 -0.23
C GLY A 69 4.46 -9.42 1.04
N ARG A 70 5.31 -9.98 1.89
CA ARG A 70 4.93 -10.44 3.23
C ARG A 70 5.17 -9.34 4.26
N ILE A 71 4.40 -9.32 5.35
CA ILE A 71 4.64 -8.38 6.43
C ILE A 71 5.83 -8.87 7.26
N GLY A 72 6.91 -8.09 7.25
CA GLY A 72 8.11 -8.28 8.05
C GLY A 72 8.27 -7.19 9.12
N ARG A 73 9.38 -7.23 9.84
CA ARG A 73 9.69 -6.24 10.88
C ARG A 73 11.14 -5.80 10.78
N SER A 74 11.38 -4.50 10.93
CA SER A 74 12.74 -3.97 10.94
C SER A 74 13.52 -4.39 12.19
N THR A 75 14.85 -4.30 12.10
CA THR A 75 15.78 -4.62 13.18
C THR A 75 16.34 -3.39 13.89
N GLY A 76 15.95 -2.19 13.47
CA GLY A 76 16.38 -0.93 14.07
C GLY A 76 15.83 -0.69 15.48
N THR A 77 16.24 0.42 16.10
CA THR A 77 15.83 0.84 17.45
C THR A 77 14.31 0.98 17.56
N ILE A 78 13.68 1.56 16.54
CA ILE A 78 12.22 1.57 16.36
C ILE A 78 11.87 0.51 15.34
N LYS A 79 11.30 -0.59 15.83
CA LYS A 79 10.95 -1.77 15.02
C LYS A 79 9.64 -1.53 14.30
N ILE A 80 9.69 -1.06 13.06
CA ILE A 80 8.51 -0.79 12.24
C ILE A 80 8.11 -2.00 11.40
N PRO A 81 6.84 -2.13 10.98
CA PRO A 81 6.43 -3.12 10.00
C PRO A 81 7.07 -2.80 8.64
N LEU A 82 7.49 -3.84 7.92
CA LEU A 82 8.04 -3.78 6.57
C LEU A 82 7.14 -4.54 5.61
N LEU A 83 7.10 -4.12 4.35
CA LEU A 83 6.62 -4.97 3.27
C LEU A 83 7.83 -5.61 2.60
N VAL A 84 7.98 -6.93 2.75
CA VAL A 84 9.16 -7.66 2.29
C VAL A 84 8.81 -8.42 1.01
N PRO A 85 9.43 -8.10 -0.14
CA PRO A 85 9.21 -8.81 -1.39
C PRO A 85 9.54 -10.31 -1.29
N VAL A 86 8.99 -11.11 -2.19
CA VAL A 86 9.29 -12.54 -2.27
C VAL A 86 10.77 -12.74 -2.63
N GLY A 87 11.45 -13.63 -1.91
CA GLY A 87 12.87 -13.90 -2.08
C GLY A 87 13.77 -13.00 -1.24
N ASP A 88 13.24 -11.89 -0.70
CA ASP A 88 14.03 -10.92 0.04
C ASP A 88 13.98 -11.13 1.56
N SER A 89 15.00 -10.57 2.21
CA SER A 89 15.16 -10.57 3.68
C SER A 89 14.89 -9.21 4.31
N GLY A 90 14.53 -8.20 3.52
CA GLY A 90 14.17 -6.85 3.94
C GLY A 90 13.28 -6.19 2.90
N GLY A 91 12.80 -4.99 3.21
CA GLY A 91 11.94 -4.24 2.31
C GLY A 91 11.59 -2.86 2.89
N PRO A 92 10.82 -2.05 2.15
CA PRO A 92 10.43 -0.73 2.60
C PRO A 92 9.58 -0.76 3.87
N GLY A 93 9.74 0.29 4.67
CA GLY A 93 8.87 0.55 5.81
C GLY A 93 7.44 0.81 5.34
N LEU A 94 6.47 0.15 5.96
CA LEU A 94 5.06 0.37 5.64
C LEU A 94 4.64 1.78 6.08
N LEU A 95 3.98 2.51 5.18
CA LEU A 95 3.19 3.69 5.53
C LEU A 95 1.86 3.24 6.14
N ASP A 96 1.94 2.63 7.34
CA ASP A 96 0.84 1.94 7.98
C ASP A 96 -0.39 2.83 8.25
N HIS A 97 -0.16 4.12 8.49
CA HIS A 97 -1.20 5.13 8.65
C HIS A 97 -1.85 5.60 7.33
N CYS A 98 -1.35 5.14 6.18
CA CYS A 98 -1.89 5.44 4.85
C CYS A 98 -2.51 4.21 4.18
N ILE A 99 -2.68 3.09 4.90
CA ILE A 99 -3.27 1.87 4.33
C ILE A 99 -4.78 2.02 4.19
N VAL A 100 -5.29 1.91 2.95
CA VAL A 100 -6.73 1.97 2.65
C VAL A 100 -7.31 0.62 2.21
N ARG A 101 -6.49 -0.36 1.83
CA ARG A 101 -6.91 -1.74 1.56
C ARG A 101 -5.72 -2.71 1.70
N ILE A 102 -5.99 -3.93 2.15
CA ILE A 102 -5.05 -5.04 2.14
C ILE A 102 -5.77 -6.26 1.57
N ASP A 103 -5.18 -6.88 0.55
CA ASP A 103 -5.66 -8.13 -0.04
C ASP A 103 -4.65 -9.25 0.21
N SER A 104 -5.14 -10.48 0.37
CA SER A 104 -4.36 -11.69 0.12
C SER A 104 -4.75 -12.28 -1.24
N ARG A 105 -4.14 -13.40 -1.62
CA ARG A 105 -4.51 -14.12 -2.85
C ARG A 105 -5.93 -14.66 -2.80
N GLU A 106 -6.47 -14.91 -1.61
CA GLU A 106 -7.81 -15.44 -1.37
C GLU A 106 -8.89 -14.34 -1.29
N GLY A 107 -8.50 -13.06 -1.17
CA GLY A 107 -9.42 -11.94 -1.19
C GLY A 107 -9.03 -10.80 -0.25
N THR A 108 -9.95 -9.84 -0.08
CA THR A 108 -9.71 -8.64 0.72
C THR A 108 -9.75 -8.92 2.22
N LEU A 109 -8.64 -8.62 2.91
CA LEU A 109 -8.49 -8.76 4.36
C LEU A 109 -8.90 -7.49 5.11
N TYR A 110 -8.65 -6.33 4.50
CA TYR A 110 -9.03 -5.04 5.03
C TYR A 110 -9.43 -4.09 3.91
N ARG A 111 -10.46 -3.29 4.14
CA ARG A 111 -10.89 -2.23 3.23
C ARG A 111 -11.41 -1.04 4.02
N HIS A 112 -10.88 0.14 3.70
CA HIS A 112 -11.42 1.40 4.20
C HIS A 112 -12.89 1.54 3.74
N LYS A 113 -13.77 2.08 4.60
CA LYS A 113 -15.22 2.13 4.31
C LYS A 113 -15.56 2.91 3.04
N LYS A 114 -14.76 3.95 2.76
CA LYS A 114 -14.91 4.80 1.56
C LYS A 114 -13.87 4.46 0.47
N PHE A 115 -13.27 3.27 0.52
CA PHE A 115 -12.22 2.91 -0.43
C PHE A 115 -12.71 3.08 -1.87
N ARG A 116 -11.97 3.86 -2.64
CA ARG A 116 -12.17 4.03 -4.08
C ARG A 116 -10.83 4.09 -4.80
N VAL A 117 -10.79 3.54 -6.00
CA VAL A 117 -9.67 3.72 -6.94
C VAL A 117 -9.94 4.95 -7.82
N GLY A 118 -11.19 5.19 -8.19
CA GLY A 118 -11.56 6.23 -9.14
C GLY A 118 -12.10 5.61 -10.43
N ASP A 119 -12.73 6.44 -11.26
CA ASP A 119 -13.31 5.98 -12.52
C ASP A 119 -12.20 5.90 -13.57
N MET A 120 -11.83 4.66 -13.92
CA MET A 120 -10.76 4.40 -14.88
C MET A 120 -11.33 4.27 -16.29
N THR A 121 -10.75 5.01 -17.23
CA THR A 121 -11.13 4.92 -18.65
C THR A 121 -9.90 4.80 -19.55
N LEU A 122 -10.10 4.15 -20.70
CA LEU A 122 -9.07 3.94 -21.72
C LEU A 122 -9.54 4.60 -23.01
N ALA A 123 -8.69 5.42 -23.60
CA ALA A 123 -8.97 6.06 -24.88
C ALA A 123 -7.77 5.93 -25.83
N LYS A 124 -8.04 6.07 -27.13
CA LYS A 124 -7.00 6.17 -28.14
C LYS A 124 -6.57 7.64 -28.27
N GLY A 125 -5.34 7.94 -27.86
CA GLY A 125 -4.71 9.25 -27.94
C GLY A 125 -3.90 9.46 -29.22
N ASN A 126 -3.28 10.64 -29.32
CA ASN A 126 -2.50 11.07 -30.50
C ASN A 126 -0.98 11.09 -30.25
N THR A 127 -0.52 10.62 -29.09
CA THR A 127 0.92 10.62 -28.75
C THR A 127 1.66 9.60 -29.60
N ARG A 128 2.67 10.06 -30.37
CA ARG A 128 3.46 9.19 -31.25
C ARG A 128 4.13 8.08 -30.44
N GLY A 129 3.86 6.84 -30.82
CA GLY A 129 4.40 5.65 -30.16
C GLY A 129 3.70 5.25 -28.86
N TYR A 130 2.76 6.04 -28.33
CA TYR A 130 2.00 5.70 -27.12
C TYR A 130 0.52 6.06 -27.31
N PRO A 131 -0.21 5.33 -28.18
CA PRO A 131 -1.55 5.71 -28.59
C PRO A 131 -2.63 5.36 -27.56
N TRP A 132 -2.32 4.73 -26.43
CA TRP A 132 -3.31 4.30 -25.44
C TRP A 132 -3.17 5.13 -24.16
N ASP A 133 -4.14 6.01 -23.91
CA ASP A 133 -4.18 6.89 -22.76
C ASP A 133 -5.10 6.29 -21.68
N VAL A 134 -4.56 6.10 -20.48
CA VAL A 134 -5.32 5.70 -19.28
C VAL A 134 -5.63 6.93 -18.45
N PHE A 135 -6.90 7.12 -18.11
CA PHE A 135 -7.37 8.20 -17.26
C PHE A 135 -7.93 7.65 -15.95
N ILE A 136 -7.77 8.40 -14.88
CA ILE A 136 -8.42 8.18 -13.58
C ILE A 136 -9.12 9.46 -13.18
N ASP A 137 -10.43 9.40 -12.93
CA ASP A 137 -11.25 10.58 -12.63
C ASP A 137 -11.08 11.69 -13.68
N ASN A 138 -11.03 11.30 -14.96
CA ASN A 138 -10.78 12.16 -16.13
C ASN A 138 -9.40 12.86 -16.18
N VAL A 139 -8.48 12.51 -15.27
CA VAL A 139 -7.09 13.00 -15.30
C VAL A 139 -6.22 11.95 -15.97
N LEU A 140 -5.40 12.37 -16.94
CA LEU A 140 -4.46 11.48 -17.59
C LEU A 140 -3.47 10.94 -16.56
N HIS A 141 -3.41 9.61 -16.45
CA HIS A 141 -2.54 8.91 -15.51
C HIS A 141 -1.29 8.35 -16.22
N ALA A 142 -1.49 7.60 -17.31
CA ALA A 142 -0.39 6.94 -18.01
C ALA A 142 -0.67 6.75 -19.51
N ARG A 143 0.38 6.51 -20.29
CA ARG A 143 0.30 6.22 -21.72
C ARG A 143 1.05 4.96 -22.10
N PHE A 144 0.49 4.18 -23.01
CA PHE A 144 1.03 2.88 -23.41
C PHE A 144 1.17 2.73 -24.92
N ARG A 145 2.18 1.97 -25.32
CA ARG A 145 2.37 1.48 -26.70
C ARG A 145 1.27 0.51 -27.09
N GLU A 146 0.95 -0.41 -26.18
CA GLU A 146 0.05 -1.53 -26.42
C GLU A 146 -1.22 -1.39 -25.57
N ASN A 147 -2.36 -1.76 -26.16
CA ASN A 147 -3.66 -1.74 -25.49
C ASN A 147 -3.70 -2.71 -24.30
N SER A 148 -3.13 -3.89 -24.49
CA SER A 148 -3.01 -4.95 -23.48
C SER A 148 -2.25 -4.48 -22.24
N ALA A 149 -1.17 -3.73 -22.40
CA ALA A 149 -0.39 -3.18 -21.29
C ALA A 149 -1.21 -2.15 -20.49
N ALA A 150 -1.97 -1.29 -21.17
CA ALA A 150 -2.87 -0.35 -20.52
C ALA A 150 -3.98 -1.05 -19.70
N ILE A 151 -4.61 -2.07 -20.28
CA ILE A 151 -5.63 -2.88 -19.60
C ILE A 151 -5.03 -3.58 -18.37
N LYS A 152 -3.84 -4.17 -18.51
CA LYS A 152 -3.15 -4.85 -17.40
C LYS A 152 -2.85 -3.89 -16.25
N LEU A 153 -2.42 -2.65 -16.54
CA LEU A 153 -2.26 -1.63 -15.49
C LEU A 153 -3.61 -1.33 -14.83
N MET A 154 -4.67 -1.11 -15.60
CA MET A 154 -5.99 -0.81 -15.04
C MET A 154 -6.49 -1.92 -14.12
N ASP A 155 -6.40 -3.17 -14.57
CA ASP A 155 -6.77 -4.34 -13.77
C ASP A 155 -5.93 -4.46 -12.50
N PHE A 156 -4.64 -4.16 -12.59
CA PHE A 156 -3.80 -4.11 -11.41
C PHE A 156 -4.24 -2.99 -10.47
N LEU A 157 -4.38 -1.73 -10.91
CA LEU A 157 -4.75 -0.61 -10.05
C LEU A 157 -6.14 -0.78 -9.39
N GLN A 158 -7.08 -1.42 -10.07
CA GLN A 158 -8.40 -1.76 -9.53
C GLN A 158 -8.38 -2.92 -8.50
N GLY A 159 -7.28 -3.68 -8.48
CA GLY A 159 -7.12 -4.87 -7.66
C GLY A 159 -7.80 -6.11 -8.24
N ASN A 160 -8.02 -6.14 -9.56
CA ASN A 160 -8.51 -7.33 -10.28
C ASN A 160 -7.38 -8.35 -10.47
N VAL A 161 -6.13 -7.88 -10.56
CA VAL A 161 -4.92 -8.71 -10.62
C VAL A 161 -4.04 -8.42 -9.40
N PHE A 162 -3.47 -9.46 -8.80
CA PHE A 162 -2.72 -9.36 -7.55
C PHE A 162 -1.34 -8.70 -7.71
N ALA A 163 -0.65 -8.92 -8.82
CA ALA A 163 0.68 -8.36 -9.12
C ALA A 163 0.82 -8.06 -10.62
N LEU A 164 1.62 -7.05 -10.97
CA LEU A 164 1.97 -6.75 -12.38
C LEU A 164 2.94 -7.79 -12.95
#